data_AF-A0A6L8DJ65-F1
#
_entry.id   AF-A0A6L8DJ65-F1
#
_cell.length_a   1.000
_cell.length_b   1.000
_cell.length_c   1.000
_cell.angle_alpha   90.00
_cell.angle_beta   90.00
_cell.angle_gamma   90.00
#
_symmetry.space_group_name_H-M   'P 1'
#
loop_
_entity.id
_entity.type
_entity.pdbx_description
1 polymer ?
#
loop_
_entity_poly.entity_id
_entity_poly.type
_entity_poly.pdbx_seq_one_letter_code
_entity_poly.pdbx_strand_id
1 'polypeptide(L)'
;MHPGTEHIPVAICHDHKALSRTVAAEIVAYAQARADAGKMAVLGLCTGSTPIDVYGELIALHRGGVSFENIVTFNLDEYYPMSRQSAQSYHRYMHEYLFDHVDIPADQVHIPLGDLAPEEIEDHCAWYEERIRSVGGIGIQLLGIGRTGHIGFNEPGSLPNTRTRLIRLDESTRKDAASDFFGEDNVPIEAVTMGVGTILDAERIILMATGEHKAPIIRQAVEGEVSPLVAASYLQNHPNATVFIDPPASSELTRVKRPWLNNHAVDWTDQLSQRAVLWLCEQVEKPVLHLQRRDYNACDLYSLVDTVPSVDELNRKTFEAVRAKIYGREDFFSNKRCICFSPHPDDDVISMGGTLYRLSDAGNDITIAYMTSGNIAVFDEDVKRLIDFIGLTFRDLGCAHAKFDGIVEKVRSFIETKQAGQVDIPEVQVIKTNIRRSEAIAAASTLDIPPEKTRFLDLPFYKTGQVKKLPIGEEDVGIVLDLLNDIRPEVVFVAGDLSDPHGTHRMCKEVIDQALAVYDRTDPDVWLYRGAW
;
A
#
# COMPACT_ATOMS: atom_id res chain seq x y z
N MET A 1 -27.36 -10.07 -2.00
CA MET A 1 -26.52 -9.64 -0.87
C MET A 1 -26.96 -10.46 0.34
N HIS A 2 -26.07 -11.29 0.87
CA HIS A 2 -26.37 -12.22 1.96
C HIS A 2 -26.28 -11.47 3.30
N PRO A 3 -27.09 -11.81 4.33
CA PRO A 3 -27.00 -11.18 5.65
C PRO A 3 -25.76 -11.72 6.36
N GLY A 4 -24.60 -11.18 6.00
CA GLY A 4 -23.34 -11.44 6.68
C GLY A 4 -23.20 -10.61 7.95
N THR A 5 -22.06 -10.75 8.61
CA THR A 5 -21.62 -9.90 9.72
C THR A 5 -21.43 -8.45 9.29
N GLU A 6 -21.35 -8.19 7.98
CA GLU A 6 -21.20 -6.87 7.41
C GLU A 6 -22.53 -6.08 7.41
N HIS A 7 -22.50 -4.87 7.96
CA HIS A 7 -23.61 -3.92 8.04
C HIS A 7 -23.75 -3.02 6.80
N ILE A 8 -22.89 -3.22 5.80
CA ILE A 8 -22.85 -2.50 4.52
C ILE A 8 -22.47 -3.49 3.41
N PRO A 9 -22.96 -3.35 2.16
CA PRO A 9 -22.53 -4.19 1.06
C PRO A 9 -21.00 -4.15 0.85
N VAL A 10 -20.37 -5.33 0.83
CA VAL A 10 -18.93 -5.49 0.56
C VAL A 10 -18.70 -6.39 -0.65
N ALA A 11 -18.03 -5.85 -1.68
CA ALA A 11 -17.60 -6.58 -2.86
C ALA A 11 -16.10 -6.91 -2.74
N ILE A 12 -15.77 -8.21 -2.68
CA ILE A 12 -14.38 -8.67 -2.81
C ILE A 12 -14.12 -8.91 -4.29
N CYS A 13 -13.33 -8.03 -4.90
CA CYS A 13 -12.87 -8.15 -6.27
C CYS A 13 -11.77 -9.21 -6.36
N HIS A 14 -11.55 -9.76 -7.55
CA HIS A 14 -10.52 -10.79 -7.77
C HIS A 14 -9.12 -10.27 -7.43
N ASP A 15 -8.83 -9.04 -7.86
CA ASP A 15 -7.57 -8.34 -7.60
C ASP A 15 -7.80 -6.82 -7.67
N HIS A 16 -6.73 -6.07 -7.39
CA HIS A 16 -6.74 -4.61 -7.42
C HIS A 16 -7.08 -4.04 -8.82
N LYS A 17 -6.59 -4.64 -9.91
CA LYS A 17 -6.89 -4.16 -11.28
C LYS A 17 -8.37 -4.37 -11.62
N ALA A 18 -8.94 -5.51 -11.25
CA ALA A 18 -10.36 -5.82 -11.41
C ALA A 18 -11.26 -4.87 -10.61
N LEU A 19 -10.84 -4.52 -9.38
CA LEU A 19 -11.50 -3.48 -8.59
C LEU A 19 -11.51 -2.14 -9.34
N SER A 20 -10.34 -1.69 -9.79
CA SER A 20 -10.21 -0.41 -10.48
C SER A 20 -11.05 -0.33 -11.76
N ARG A 21 -11.06 -1.38 -12.58
CA ARG A 21 -11.93 -1.47 -13.77
C ARG A 21 -13.41 -1.44 -13.43
N THR A 22 -13.82 -2.14 -12.37
CA THR A 22 -15.23 -2.20 -11.95
C THR A 22 -15.71 -0.81 -11.54
N VAL A 23 -14.91 -0.09 -10.73
CA VAL A 23 -15.21 1.26 -10.28
C VAL A 23 -15.20 2.26 -11.46
N ALA A 24 -14.18 2.20 -12.33
CA ALA A 24 -14.11 3.06 -13.51
C ALA A 24 -15.31 2.86 -14.45
N ALA A 25 -15.74 1.60 -14.66
CA ALA A 25 -16.92 1.29 -15.44
C ALA A 25 -18.21 1.83 -14.81
N GLU A 26 -18.35 1.78 -13.48
CA GLU A 26 -19.51 2.36 -12.76
C GLU A 26 -19.55 3.89 -12.91
N ILE A 27 -18.39 4.56 -12.81
CA ILE A 27 -18.27 6.01 -13.02
C ILE A 27 -18.67 6.40 -14.44
N VAL A 28 -18.15 5.70 -15.46
CA VAL A 28 -18.48 5.99 -16.87
C VAL A 28 -19.94 5.71 -17.17
N ALA A 29 -20.51 4.62 -16.66
CA ALA A 29 -21.94 4.31 -16.84
C ALA A 29 -22.83 5.40 -16.23
N TYR A 30 -22.48 5.91 -15.04
CA TYR A 30 -23.15 7.05 -14.43
C TYR A 30 -23.00 8.32 -15.26
N ALA A 31 -21.78 8.65 -15.70
CA ALA A 31 -21.53 9.84 -16.51
C ALA A 31 -22.35 9.82 -17.81
N GLN A 32 -22.39 8.67 -18.50
CA GLN A 32 -23.19 8.48 -19.71
C GLN A 32 -24.69 8.63 -19.43
N ALA A 33 -25.21 7.99 -18.38
CA ALA A 33 -26.63 8.10 -18.03
C ALA A 33 -27.05 9.54 -17.70
N ARG A 34 -26.15 10.34 -17.11
CA ARG A 34 -26.38 11.77 -16.86
C ARG A 34 -26.34 12.58 -18.16
N ALA A 35 -25.37 12.31 -19.04
CA ALA A 35 -25.28 12.93 -20.35
C ALA A 35 -26.54 12.67 -21.21
N ASP A 36 -27.01 11.43 -21.25
CA ASP A 36 -28.23 11.03 -21.96
C ASP A 36 -29.48 11.76 -21.42
N ALA A 37 -29.47 12.10 -20.12
CA ALA A 37 -30.52 12.88 -19.47
C ALA A 37 -30.33 14.41 -19.60
N GLY A 38 -29.30 14.88 -20.31
CA GLY A 38 -28.96 16.31 -20.45
C GLY A 38 -28.56 16.97 -19.13
N LYS A 39 -27.96 16.21 -18.21
CA LYS A 39 -27.53 16.68 -16.89
C LYS A 39 -26.02 16.49 -16.73
N MET A 40 -25.39 17.36 -15.94
CA MET A 40 -24.01 17.14 -15.50
C MET A 40 -23.91 15.89 -14.61
N ALA A 41 -22.80 15.19 -14.74
CA ALA A 41 -22.38 14.13 -13.84
C ALA A 41 -21.46 14.70 -12.76
N VAL A 42 -21.94 14.77 -11.52
CA VAL A 42 -21.15 15.30 -10.40
C VAL A 42 -20.44 14.15 -9.68
N LEU A 43 -19.11 14.23 -9.59
CA LEU A 43 -18.24 13.23 -8.99
C LEU A 43 -17.47 13.81 -7.80
N GLY A 44 -17.50 13.10 -6.67
CA GLY A 44 -16.60 13.31 -5.54
C GLY A 44 -15.37 12.42 -5.71
N LEU A 45 -14.16 12.99 -5.65
CA LEU A 45 -12.90 12.28 -5.89
C LEU A 45 -11.99 12.29 -4.65
N CYS A 46 -11.21 11.22 -4.50
CA CYS A 46 -10.25 11.06 -3.41
C CYS A 46 -8.81 10.94 -3.94
N THR A 47 -7.82 11.18 -3.08
CA THR A 47 -6.40 11.00 -3.41
C THR A 47 -5.85 9.73 -2.75
N GLY A 48 -4.52 9.53 -2.78
CA GLY A 48 -3.83 8.39 -2.21
C GLY A 48 -3.47 7.30 -3.22
N SER A 49 -2.88 6.20 -2.78
CA SER A 49 -2.37 5.16 -3.69
C SER A 49 -3.48 4.31 -4.33
N THR A 50 -4.59 4.07 -3.61
CA THR A 50 -5.69 3.22 -4.08
C THR A 50 -6.42 3.73 -5.34
N PRO A 51 -6.79 5.02 -5.48
CA PRO A 51 -7.51 5.50 -6.65
C PRO A 51 -6.65 5.70 -7.91
N ILE A 52 -5.31 5.60 -7.85
CA ILE A 52 -4.43 5.82 -9.01
C ILE A 52 -4.80 4.89 -10.17
N ASP A 53 -5.01 3.61 -9.90
CA ASP A 53 -5.37 2.65 -10.94
C ASP A 53 -6.77 2.90 -11.50
N VAL A 54 -7.70 3.44 -10.70
CA VAL A 54 -9.02 3.88 -11.20
C VAL A 54 -8.85 5.04 -12.19
N TYR A 55 -8.01 6.01 -11.86
CA TYR A 55 -7.71 7.12 -12.77
C TYR A 55 -7.01 6.66 -14.04
N GLY A 56 -6.08 5.70 -13.94
CA GLY A 56 -5.45 5.06 -15.10
C GLY A 56 -6.47 4.40 -16.03
N GLU A 57 -7.43 3.66 -15.48
CA GLU A 57 -8.51 3.03 -16.26
C GLU A 57 -9.45 4.07 -16.89
N LEU A 58 -9.79 5.16 -16.18
CA LEU A 58 -10.57 6.28 -16.72
C LEU A 58 -9.86 6.97 -17.90
N ILE A 59 -8.55 7.19 -17.80
CA ILE A 59 -7.74 7.74 -18.89
C ILE A 59 -7.71 6.79 -20.09
N ALA A 60 -7.60 5.48 -19.85
CA ALA A 60 -7.63 4.48 -20.91
C ALA A 60 -8.99 4.48 -21.64
N LEU A 61 -10.10 4.58 -20.89
CA LEU A 61 -11.44 4.70 -21.43
C LEU A 61 -11.65 6.01 -22.21
N HIS A 62 -11.08 7.12 -21.73
CA HIS A 62 -11.09 8.40 -22.45
C HIS A 62 -10.38 8.29 -23.81
N ARG A 63 -9.19 7.69 -23.84
CA ARG A 63 -8.47 7.40 -25.10
C ARG A 63 -9.26 6.48 -26.04
N GLY A 64 -10.16 5.67 -25.48
CA GLY A 64 -11.12 4.83 -26.21
C GLY A 64 -12.41 5.56 -26.67
N GLY A 65 -12.59 6.84 -26.33
CA GLY A 65 -13.69 7.69 -26.81
C GLY A 65 -14.69 8.16 -25.75
N VAL A 66 -14.50 7.86 -24.46
CA VAL A 66 -15.35 8.40 -23.38
C VAL A 66 -15.02 9.88 -23.13
N SER A 67 -16.01 10.77 -23.16
CA SER A 67 -15.80 12.20 -22.88
C SER A 67 -16.08 12.57 -21.42
N PHE A 68 -15.27 13.49 -20.89
CA PHE A 68 -15.36 14.08 -19.56
C PHE A 68 -15.90 15.52 -19.59
N GLU A 69 -16.33 16.03 -20.76
CA GLU A 69 -16.85 17.40 -20.91
C GLU A 69 -18.09 17.67 -20.05
N ASN A 70 -18.92 16.64 -19.80
CA ASN A 70 -20.15 16.72 -19.02
C ASN A 70 -19.97 16.31 -17.54
N ILE A 71 -18.74 16.39 -17.02
CA ILE A 71 -18.40 16.00 -15.65
C ILE A 71 -18.02 17.23 -14.82
N VAL A 72 -18.49 17.26 -13.57
CA VAL A 72 -18.05 18.21 -12.53
C VAL A 72 -17.43 17.42 -11.39
N THR A 73 -16.26 17.83 -10.91
CA THR A 73 -15.53 17.12 -9.86
C THR A 73 -15.37 17.95 -8.60
N PHE A 74 -15.43 17.27 -7.46
CA PHE A 74 -15.13 17.83 -6.14
C PHE A 74 -14.18 16.88 -5.38
N ASN A 75 -12.98 17.34 -5.05
CA ASN A 75 -12.04 16.58 -4.23
C ASN A 75 -12.34 16.70 -2.74
N LEU A 76 -12.13 15.61 -1.99
CA LEU A 76 -12.40 15.56 -0.55
C LEU A 76 -11.63 16.61 0.26
N ASP A 77 -10.37 16.89 -0.08
CA ASP A 77 -9.48 17.66 0.79
C ASP A 77 -8.28 18.30 0.07
N GLU A 78 -7.60 19.18 0.80
CA GLU A 78 -6.24 19.68 0.53
C GLU A 78 -5.55 20.02 1.85
N TYR A 79 -4.23 19.82 1.93
CA TYR A 79 -3.44 20.19 3.10
C TYR A 79 -3.46 21.71 3.36
N TYR A 80 -3.24 22.13 4.61
CA TYR A 80 -3.17 23.55 4.97
C TYR A 80 -2.05 23.83 5.99
N PRO A 81 -1.18 24.84 5.74
CA PRO A 81 -1.02 25.55 4.48
C PRO A 81 -0.37 24.65 3.42
N MET A 82 -0.79 24.79 2.16
CA MET A 82 -0.23 24.06 1.02
C MET A 82 -0.30 24.89 -0.26
N SER A 83 0.87 25.13 -0.87
CA SER A 83 0.94 25.73 -2.21
C SER A 83 0.52 24.71 -3.26
N ARG A 84 -0.29 25.13 -4.24
CA ARG A 84 -0.69 24.28 -5.38
C ARG A 84 0.48 23.80 -6.23
N GLN A 85 1.62 24.47 -6.14
CA GLN A 85 2.85 24.09 -6.86
C GLN A 85 3.68 23.05 -6.10
N SER A 86 3.36 22.80 -4.83
CA SER A 86 4.03 21.81 -4.00
C SER A 86 3.91 20.41 -4.61
N ALA A 87 4.95 19.58 -4.43
CA ALA A 87 4.92 18.20 -4.89
C ALA A 87 3.85 17.36 -4.15
N GLN A 88 3.55 17.72 -2.92
CA GLN A 88 2.62 17.04 -2.02
C GLN A 88 1.19 17.59 -2.08
N SER A 89 0.92 18.61 -2.91
CA SER A 89 -0.41 19.20 -3.05
C SER A 89 -1.36 18.25 -3.77
N TYR A 90 -2.59 18.14 -3.26
CA TYR A 90 -3.66 17.40 -3.91
C TYR A 90 -4.15 18.05 -5.21
N HIS A 91 -3.99 19.37 -5.38
CA HIS A 91 -4.12 20.01 -6.70
C HIS A 91 -3.16 19.38 -7.71
N ARG A 92 -1.87 19.36 -7.40
CA ARG A 92 -0.87 18.78 -8.29
C ARG A 92 -1.12 17.30 -8.54
N TYR A 93 -1.40 16.53 -7.48
CA TYR A 93 -1.73 15.12 -7.57
C TYR A 93 -2.85 14.87 -8.59
N MET A 94 -3.97 15.59 -8.49
CA MET A 94 -5.13 15.32 -9.36
C MET A 94 -4.89 15.71 -10.82
N HIS A 95 -4.16 16.80 -11.06
CA HIS A 95 -3.74 17.15 -12.41
C HIS A 95 -2.83 16.08 -13.03
N GLU A 96 -1.86 15.62 -12.25
CA GLU A 96 -0.87 14.64 -12.68
C GLU A 96 -1.47 13.25 -12.93
N TYR A 97 -2.46 12.82 -12.15
CA TYR A 97 -3.04 11.48 -12.26
C TYR A 97 -4.33 11.41 -13.08
N LEU A 98 -5.02 12.54 -13.32
CA LEU A 98 -6.29 12.53 -14.04
C LEU A 98 -6.49 13.73 -14.97
N PHE A 99 -6.52 14.96 -14.43
CA PHE A 99 -7.11 16.09 -15.15
C PHE A 99 -6.31 16.55 -16.37
N ASP A 100 -4.99 16.36 -16.40
CA ASP A 100 -4.16 16.68 -17.58
C ASP A 100 -4.25 15.61 -18.68
N HIS A 101 -5.06 14.56 -18.48
CA HIS A 101 -5.15 13.39 -19.35
C HIS A 101 -6.56 13.15 -19.90
N VAL A 102 -7.53 14.00 -19.56
CA VAL A 102 -8.93 13.91 -20.01
C VAL A 102 -9.45 15.29 -20.46
N ASP A 103 -10.56 15.32 -21.20
CA ASP A 103 -11.21 16.52 -21.74
C ASP A 103 -12.17 17.21 -20.75
N ILE A 104 -11.87 17.17 -19.44
CA ILE A 104 -12.68 17.87 -18.44
C ILE A 104 -12.44 19.39 -18.49
N PRO A 105 -13.47 20.24 -18.49
CA PRO A 105 -13.28 21.68 -18.50
C PRO A 105 -12.72 22.15 -17.15
N ALA A 106 -11.71 23.03 -17.17
CA ALA A 106 -11.00 23.46 -15.96
C ALA A 106 -11.90 24.16 -14.92
N ASP A 107 -12.99 24.80 -15.35
CA ASP A 107 -13.98 25.44 -14.47
C ASP A 107 -14.95 24.44 -13.80
N GLN A 108 -14.89 23.17 -14.19
CA GLN A 108 -15.64 22.06 -13.58
C GLN A 108 -14.78 21.23 -12.62
N VAL A 109 -13.51 21.59 -12.41
CA VAL A 109 -12.62 20.96 -11.45
C VAL A 109 -12.61 21.77 -10.15
N HIS A 110 -13.01 21.15 -9.04
CA HIS A 110 -13.05 21.80 -7.73
C HIS A 110 -12.23 21.04 -6.68
N ILE A 111 -11.14 21.62 -6.21
CA ILE A 111 -10.29 21.08 -5.14
C ILE A 111 -10.19 22.14 -4.04
N PRO A 112 -10.33 21.80 -2.74
CA PRO A 112 -10.18 22.76 -1.65
C PRO A 112 -8.85 23.53 -1.74
N LEU A 113 -8.84 24.76 -1.24
CA LEU A 113 -7.67 25.64 -1.33
C LEU A 113 -6.85 25.60 -0.04
N GLY A 114 -5.59 25.15 -0.16
CA GLY A 114 -4.62 25.12 0.93
C GLY A 114 -3.79 26.40 1.07
N ASP A 115 -3.94 27.37 0.17
CA ASP A 115 -3.09 28.57 0.05
C ASP A 115 -3.80 29.87 0.45
N LEU A 116 -4.92 29.76 1.17
CA LEU A 116 -5.73 30.90 1.62
C LEU A 116 -5.17 31.56 2.88
N ALA A 117 -5.53 32.83 3.09
CA ALA A 117 -5.32 33.46 4.39
C ALA A 117 -6.27 32.81 5.44
N PRO A 118 -5.86 32.69 6.72
CA PRO A 118 -6.67 32.06 7.76
C PRO A 118 -8.12 32.58 7.85
N GLU A 119 -8.32 33.88 7.67
CA GLU A 119 -9.62 34.54 7.70
C GLU A 119 -10.54 34.20 6.52
N GLU A 120 -10.01 33.66 5.41
CA GLU A 120 -10.77 33.32 4.20
C GLU A 120 -11.25 31.85 4.21
N ILE A 121 -10.77 31.02 5.14
CA ILE A 121 -11.00 29.58 5.14
C ILE A 121 -12.48 29.25 5.38
N GLU A 122 -13.13 29.92 6.33
CA GLU A 122 -14.54 29.66 6.64
C GLU A 122 -15.45 29.99 5.45
N ASP A 123 -15.22 31.15 4.82
CA ASP A 123 -15.92 31.57 3.61
C ASP A 123 -15.66 30.60 2.44
N HIS A 124 -14.43 30.11 2.30
CA HIS A 124 -14.09 29.10 1.29
C HIS A 124 -14.82 27.78 1.53
N CYS A 125 -14.87 27.29 2.77
CA CYS A 125 -15.60 26.08 3.13
C CYS A 125 -17.10 26.22 2.83
N ALA A 126 -17.69 27.37 3.17
CA ALA A 126 -19.09 27.68 2.87
C ALA A 126 -19.36 27.77 1.36
N TRP A 127 -18.46 28.40 0.60
CA TRP A 127 -18.51 28.46 -0.85
C TRP A 127 -18.45 27.05 -1.47
N TYR A 128 -17.58 26.18 -0.96
CA TYR A 128 -17.40 24.82 -1.48
C TYR A 128 -18.69 24.00 -1.34
N GLU A 129 -19.33 24.07 -0.17
CA GLU A 129 -20.63 23.46 0.11
C GLU A 129 -21.76 24.01 -0.79
N GLU A 130 -21.82 25.33 -0.95
CA GLU A 130 -22.82 25.95 -1.83
C GLU A 130 -22.59 25.57 -3.29
N ARG A 131 -21.33 25.48 -3.72
CA ARG A 131 -20.98 25.07 -5.08
C ARG A 131 -21.45 23.65 -5.38
N ILE A 132 -21.26 22.71 -4.45
CA ILE A 132 -21.80 21.33 -4.55
C ILE A 132 -23.33 21.36 -4.70
N ARG A 133 -24.04 22.12 -3.85
CA ARG A 133 -25.51 22.22 -3.94
C ARG A 133 -25.98 22.84 -5.25
N SER A 134 -25.29 23.87 -5.74
CA SER A 134 -25.67 24.61 -6.95
C SER A 134 -25.67 23.75 -8.22
N VAL A 135 -24.88 22.68 -8.24
CA VAL A 135 -24.81 21.71 -9.36
C VAL A 135 -25.64 20.45 -9.13
N GLY A 136 -26.43 20.42 -8.05
CA GLY A 136 -27.39 19.34 -7.74
C GLY A 136 -26.90 18.29 -6.76
N GLY A 137 -25.78 18.51 -6.06
CA GLY A 137 -25.19 17.53 -5.15
C GLY A 137 -24.26 16.53 -5.83
N ILE A 138 -23.55 15.75 -5.02
CA ILE A 138 -22.61 14.73 -5.52
C ILE A 138 -23.39 13.48 -5.91
N GLY A 139 -23.23 13.01 -7.15
CA GLY A 139 -23.87 11.78 -7.59
C GLY A 139 -23.11 10.55 -7.14
N ILE A 140 -21.83 10.45 -7.50
CA ILE A 140 -20.94 9.39 -7.02
C ILE A 140 -19.83 10.02 -6.18
N GLN A 141 -19.68 9.60 -4.93
CA GLN A 141 -18.54 9.92 -4.08
C GLN A 141 -17.60 8.72 -4.00
N LEU A 142 -16.40 8.89 -4.54
CA LEU A 142 -15.30 7.95 -4.41
C LEU A 142 -14.52 8.24 -3.12
N LEU A 143 -14.24 7.21 -2.34
CA LEU A 143 -13.56 7.30 -1.05
C LEU A 143 -12.45 6.26 -0.95
N GLY A 144 -11.34 6.65 -0.33
CA GLY A 144 -10.39 5.73 0.31
C GLY A 144 -10.67 5.65 1.81
N ILE A 145 -10.01 4.70 2.50
CA ILE A 145 -10.03 4.60 3.96
C ILE A 145 -8.62 4.73 4.55
N GLY A 146 -8.48 5.58 5.56
CA GLY A 146 -7.26 5.70 6.37
C GLY A 146 -7.03 4.49 7.27
N ARG A 147 -5.81 4.36 7.82
CA ARG A 147 -5.51 3.30 8.80
C ARG A 147 -6.35 3.41 10.08
N THR A 148 -6.78 4.62 10.43
CA THR A 148 -7.68 4.91 11.55
C THR A 148 -9.17 4.85 11.18
N GLY A 149 -9.49 4.63 9.91
CA GLY A 149 -10.87 4.60 9.43
C GLY A 149 -11.44 5.95 9.08
N HIS A 150 -10.59 6.98 8.96
CA HIS A 150 -10.98 8.26 8.40
C HIS A 150 -11.37 8.12 6.91
N ILE A 151 -12.28 8.99 6.46
CA ILE A 151 -12.65 9.20 5.06
C ILE A 151 -12.42 10.69 4.74
N GLY A 152 -11.63 10.98 3.71
CA GLY A 152 -10.91 12.26 3.64
C GLY A 152 -10.08 12.49 4.91
N PHE A 153 -9.93 13.73 5.38
CA PHE A 153 -9.33 14.02 6.69
C PHE A 153 -10.34 14.03 7.84
N ASN A 154 -11.45 13.28 7.77
CA ASN A 154 -12.37 13.13 8.91
C ASN A 154 -11.80 12.17 9.96
N GLU A 155 -10.87 12.70 10.76
CA GLU A 155 -10.14 12.00 11.81
C GLU A 155 -11.05 11.44 12.92
N PRO A 156 -10.56 10.49 13.74
CA PRO A 156 -11.27 9.99 14.91
C PRO A 156 -11.82 11.12 15.79
N GLY A 157 -13.13 11.06 16.07
CA GLY A 157 -13.88 12.11 16.76
C GLY A 157 -14.78 12.95 15.84
N SER A 158 -14.65 12.80 14.52
CA SER A 158 -15.51 13.50 13.55
C SER A 158 -16.97 13.06 13.66
N LEU A 159 -17.89 14.03 13.73
CA LEU A 159 -19.32 13.79 13.85
C LEU A 159 -19.98 13.63 12.46
N PRO A 160 -21.10 12.86 12.36
CA PRO A 160 -21.71 12.53 11.07
C PRO A 160 -22.38 13.73 10.39
N ASN A 161 -22.67 14.81 11.12
CA ASN A 161 -23.27 16.04 10.61
C ASN A 161 -22.24 17.14 10.29
N THR A 162 -20.95 16.83 10.35
CA THR A 162 -19.90 17.79 9.99
C THR A 162 -19.98 18.16 8.50
N ARG A 163 -19.65 19.41 8.21
CA ARG A 163 -19.54 19.98 6.85
C ARG A 163 -18.09 20.27 6.51
N THR A 164 -17.84 20.76 5.29
CA THR A 164 -16.50 21.18 4.87
C THR A 164 -15.90 22.14 5.90
N ARG A 165 -14.68 21.86 6.35
CA ARG A 165 -14.03 22.61 7.45
C ARG A 165 -12.52 22.49 7.40
N LEU A 166 -11.85 23.41 8.10
CA LEU A 166 -10.48 23.20 8.56
C LEU A 166 -10.47 22.16 9.68
N ILE A 167 -9.54 21.22 9.61
CA ILE A 167 -9.33 20.20 10.64
C ILE A 167 -7.85 20.05 10.94
N ARG A 168 -7.54 19.71 12.19
CA ARG A 168 -6.21 19.30 12.61
C ARG A 168 -6.02 17.80 12.34
N LEU A 169 -4.91 17.45 11.71
CA LEU A 169 -4.58 16.07 11.37
C LEU A 169 -4.16 15.26 12.60
N ASP A 170 -4.56 13.99 12.64
CA ASP A 170 -4.13 13.07 13.68
C ASP A 170 -2.64 12.72 13.52
N GLU A 171 -1.96 12.41 14.63
CA GLU A 171 -0.55 12.02 14.61
C GLU A 171 -0.32 10.77 13.72
N SER A 172 -1.26 9.81 13.73
CA SER A 172 -1.17 8.62 12.89
C SER A 172 -1.29 8.95 11.40
N THR A 173 -2.15 9.89 11.01
CA THR A 173 -2.28 10.38 9.62
C THR A 173 -1.01 11.10 9.18
N ARG A 174 -0.42 11.92 10.06
CA ARG A 174 0.87 12.57 9.77
C ARG A 174 2.00 11.55 9.61
N LYS A 175 2.02 10.49 10.43
CA LYS A 175 2.98 9.38 10.27
C LYS A 175 2.79 8.63 8.97
N ASP A 176 1.55 8.37 8.56
CA ASP A 176 1.25 7.68 7.30
C ASP A 176 1.68 8.51 6.08
N ALA A 177 1.59 9.85 6.16
CA ALA A 177 2.02 10.76 5.11
C ALA A 177 3.52 11.11 5.17
N ALA A 178 4.23 10.79 6.26
CA ALA A 178 5.59 11.28 6.52
C ALA A 178 6.59 10.95 5.39
N SER A 179 6.45 9.79 4.75
CA SER A 179 7.29 9.38 3.63
C SER A 179 7.17 10.33 2.43
N ASP A 180 5.96 10.77 2.09
CA ASP A 180 5.70 11.71 0.99
C ASP A 180 6.25 13.12 1.29
N PHE A 181 6.41 13.45 2.57
CA PHE A 181 6.92 14.72 3.07
C PHE A 181 8.39 14.67 3.51
N PHE A 182 9.07 13.53 3.31
CA PHE A 182 10.46 13.32 3.73
C PHE A 182 10.68 13.54 5.24
N GLY A 183 9.69 13.18 6.05
CA GLY A 183 9.70 13.31 7.50
C GLY A 183 8.34 13.77 8.05
N GLU A 184 7.97 13.29 9.23
CA GLU A 184 6.70 13.65 9.87
C GLU A 184 6.62 15.16 10.19
N ASP A 185 7.74 15.77 10.60
CA ASP A 185 7.83 17.19 10.94
C ASP A 185 7.51 18.13 9.76
N ASN A 186 7.61 17.61 8.54
CA ASN A 186 7.29 18.33 7.31
C ASN A 186 5.83 18.22 6.90
N VAL A 187 5.07 17.30 7.50
CA VAL A 187 3.64 17.12 7.20
C VAL A 187 2.85 18.24 7.86
N PRO A 188 2.02 18.99 7.10
CA PRO A 188 1.13 20.00 7.64
C PRO A 188 0.30 19.47 8.80
N ILE A 189 0.03 20.34 9.77
CA ILE A 189 -0.74 19.98 10.96
C ILE A 189 -2.25 20.08 10.73
N GLU A 190 -2.67 20.76 9.66
CA GLU A 190 -4.06 21.04 9.33
C GLU A 190 -4.36 20.72 7.86
N ALA A 191 -5.64 20.57 7.55
CA ALA A 191 -6.15 20.40 6.20
C ALA A 191 -7.57 20.95 6.09
N VAL A 192 -7.97 21.36 4.89
CA VAL A 192 -9.36 21.62 4.55
C VAL A 192 -9.96 20.33 4.01
N THR A 193 -11.09 19.88 4.56
CA THR A 193 -11.72 18.62 4.14
C THR A 193 -13.24 18.73 4.12
N MET A 194 -13.88 18.04 3.18
CA MET A 194 -15.31 17.77 3.19
C MET A 194 -15.71 17.09 4.49
N GLY A 195 -16.84 17.50 5.06
CA GLY A 195 -17.36 16.86 6.26
C GLY A 195 -17.98 15.49 5.98
N VAL A 196 -18.16 14.70 7.04
CA VAL A 196 -18.85 13.41 6.94
C VAL A 196 -20.28 13.59 6.42
N GLY A 197 -20.97 14.64 6.83
CA GLY A 197 -22.33 14.93 6.36
C GLY A 197 -22.36 15.27 4.86
N THR A 198 -21.35 15.98 4.36
CA THR A 198 -21.19 16.30 2.94
C THR A 198 -20.97 15.03 2.11
N ILE A 199 -20.16 14.10 2.61
CA ILE A 199 -19.95 12.78 1.99
C ILE A 199 -21.24 11.96 1.99
N LEU A 200 -21.97 11.93 3.11
CA LEU A 200 -23.21 11.17 3.26
C LEU A 200 -24.39 11.73 2.45
N ASP A 201 -24.32 12.98 2.00
CA ASP A 201 -25.33 13.59 1.13
C ASP A 201 -25.21 13.13 -0.34
N ALA A 202 -24.16 12.37 -0.71
CA ALA A 202 -23.98 11.87 -2.07
C ALA A 202 -25.01 10.79 -2.45
N GLU A 203 -25.46 10.73 -3.72
CA GLU A 203 -26.46 9.74 -4.14
C GLU A 203 -25.93 8.29 -4.08
N ARG A 204 -24.62 8.11 -4.27
CA ARG A 204 -23.90 6.84 -4.34
C ARG A 204 -22.51 6.99 -3.71
N ILE A 205 -22.14 6.08 -2.81
CA ILE A 205 -20.81 6.09 -2.17
C ILE A 205 -20.04 4.81 -2.47
N ILE A 206 -18.85 4.97 -3.04
CA ILE A 206 -17.91 3.88 -3.34
C ILE A 206 -16.70 4.05 -2.42
N LEU A 207 -16.57 3.17 -1.42
CA LEU A 207 -15.36 3.09 -0.60
C LEU A 207 -14.44 2.02 -1.16
N MET A 208 -13.18 2.35 -1.39
CA MET A 208 -12.16 1.43 -1.89
C MET A 208 -11.06 1.22 -0.85
N ALA A 209 -10.62 -0.02 -0.70
CA ALA A 209 -9.41 -0.33 0.06
C ALA A 209 -8.72 -1.56 -0.51
N THR A 210 -7.41 -1.49 -0.65
CA THR A 210 -6.61 -2.64 -1.11
C THR A 210 -5.40 -2.85 -0.24
N GLY A 211 -5.02 -4.11 -0.09
CA GLY A 211 -3.88 -4.54 0.69
C GLY A 211 -4.21 -4.98 2.12
N GLU A 212 -3.39 -5.90 2.64
CA GLU A 212 -3.60 -6.53 3.95
C GLU A 212 -3.57 -5.51 5.11
N HIS A 213 -2.78 -4.45 5.00
CA HIS A 213 -2.68 -3.39 6.02
C HIS A 213 -4.00 -2.63 6.23
N LYS A 214 -4.96 -2.72 5.29
CA LYS A 214 -6.32 -2.16 5.44
C LYS A 214 -7.32 -3.15 6.05
N ALA A 215 -7.00 -4.44 6.14
CA ALA A 215 -7.97 -5.45 6.55
C ALA A 215 -8.55 -5.24 7.97
N PRO A 216 -7.76 -4.91 9.00
CA PRO A 216 -8.30 -4.69 10.34
C PRO A 216 -9.30 -3.53 10.39
N ILE A 217 -8.97 -2.41 9.73
CA ILE A 217 -9.82 -1.23 9.73
C ILE A 217 -11.05 -1.40 8.85
N ILE A 218 -10.94 -2.12 7.73
CA ILE A 218 -12.09 -2.50 6.91
C ILE A 218 -13.07 -3.34 7.71
N ARG A 219 -12.58 -4.37 8.41
CA ARG A 219 -13.42 -5.19 9.28
C ARG A 219 -14.13 -4.33 10.33
N GLN A 220 -13.42 -3.42 10.99
CA GLN A 220 -14.02 -2.51 11.97
C GLN A 220 -15.07 -1.58 11.34
N ALA A 221 -14.80 -1.06 10.14
CA ALA A 221 -15.71 -0.14 9.44
C ALA A 221 -16.98 -0.82 8.93
N VAL A 222 -16.94 -2.11 8.57
CA VAL A 222 -18.09 -2.82 7.97
C VAL A 222 -18.80 -3.79 8.92
N GLU A 223 -18.12 -4.37 9.90
CA GLU A 223 -18.69 -5.32 10.88
C GLU A 223 -18.81 -4.74 12.30
N GLY A 224 -18.13 -3.61 12.57
CA GLY A 224 -18.15 -2.96 13.88
C GLY A 224 -19.33 -2.01 14.05
N GLU A 225 -19.53 -1.57 15.30
CA GLU A 225 -20.54 -0.55 15.62
C GLU A 225 -20.20 0.79 14.96
N VAL A 226 -21.25 1.51 14.55
CA VAL A 226 -21.12 2.89 14.06
C VAL A 226 -20.58 3.79 15.18
N SER A 227 -19.43 4.43 14.94
CA SER A 227 -18.71 5.19 15.97
C SER A 227 -17.95 6.38 15.39
N PRO A 228 -17.87 7.52 16.11
CA PRO A 228 -17.00 8.65 15.73
C PRO A 228 -15.52 8.31 15.69
N LEU A 229 -15.08 7.22 16.32
CA LEU A 229 -13.70 6.77 16.26
C LEU A 229 -13.31 6.20 14.87
N VAL A 230 -14.30 5.80 14.07
CA VAL A 230 -14.12 5.22 12.74
C VAL A 230 -15.12 5.88 11.80
N ALA A 231 -14.76 7.01 11.19
CA ALA A 231 -15.68 7.79 10.36
C ALA A 231 -16.28 6.96 9.19
N ALA A 232 -15.51 6.02 8.62
CA ALA A 232 -16.00 5.09 7.60
C ALA A 232 -17.19 4.21 8.07
N SER A 233 -17.34 3.99 9.38
CA SER A 233 -18.49 3.23 9.92
C SER A 233 -19.83 3.95 9.72
N TYR A 234 -19.83 5.29 9.58
CA TYR A 234 -21.06 6.03 9.28
C TYR A 234 -21.67 5.66 7.93
N LEU A 235 -20.86 5.15 7.00
CA LEU A 235 -21.32 4.69 5.68
C LEU A 235 -22.32 3.52 5.80
N GLN A 236 -22.31 2.76 6.90
CA GLN A 236 -23.29 1.70 7.16
C GLN A 236 -24.74 2.22 7.17
N ASN A 237 -24.94 3.50 7.48
CA ASN A 237 -26.27 4.13 7.49
C ASN A 237 -26.69 4.68 6.12
N HIS A 238 -25.80 4.66 5.13
CA HIS A 238 -26.08 5.22 3.82
C HIS A 238 -26.82 4.20 2.94
N PRO A 239 -27.97 4.57 2.33
CA PRO A 239 -28.82 3.60 1.62
C PRO A 239 -28.18 3.04 0.34
N ASN A 240 -27.15 3.71 -0.19
CA ASN A 240 -26.50 3.35 -1.45
C ASN A 240 -24.96 3.42 -1.35
N ALA A 241 -24.40 2.81 -0.32
CA ALA A 241 -22.95 2.67 -0.15
C ALA A 241 -22.47 1.24 -0.42
N THR A 242 -21.26 1.09 -0.94
CA THR A 242 -20.63 -0.22 -1.16
C THR A 242 -19.14 -0.10 -0.97
N VAL A 243 -18.56 -1.09 -0.29
CA VAL A 243 -17.14 -1.20 -0.04
C VAL A 243 -16.54 -2.20 -1.02
N PHE A 244 -15.64 -1.74 -1.88
CA PHE A 244 -14.89 -2.57 -2.82
C PHE A 244 -13.50 -2.82 -2.25
N ILE A 245 -13.13 -4.09 -2.15
CA ILE A 245 -11.83 -4.51 -1.60
C ILE A 245 -11.21 -5.64 -2.42
N ASP A 246 -9.90 -5.79 -2.31
CA ASP A 246 -9.17 -6.93 -2.85
C ASP A 246 -9.11 -8.09 -1.82
N PRO A 247 -8.68 -9.31 -2.21
CA PRO A 247 -8.61 -10.42 -1.28
C PRO A 247 -7.72 -10.14 -0.04
N PRO A 248 -6.54 -9.50 -0.16
CA PRO A 248 -5.74 -9.07 0.99
C PRO A 248 -6.50 -8.17 1.99
N ALA A 249 -7.19 -7.12 1.53
CA ALA A 249 -7.95 -6.23 2.42
C ALA A 249 -9.20 -6.91 3.03
N SER A 250 -9.61 -8.06 2.49
CA SER A 250 -10.71 -8.87 3.04
C SER A 250 -10.29 -9.87 4.12
N SER A 251 -8.98 -10.03 4.37
CA SER A 251 -8.43 -11.13 5.17
C SER A 251 -8.91 -11.20 6.61
N GLU A 252 -9.37 -10.07 7.17
CA GLU A 252 -9.91 -9.95 8.52
C GLU A 252 -11.44 -10.03 8.58
N LEU A 253 -12.15 -9.94 7.45
CA LEU A 253 -13.61 -10.09 7.43
C LEU A 253 -14.01 -11.45 8.00
N THR A 254 -15.06 -11.49 8.81
CA THR A 254 -15.47 -12.71 9.50
C THR A 254 -15.81 -13.81 8.52
N ARG A 255 -16.46 -13.51 7.39
CA ARG A 255 -16.73 -14.51 6.33
C ARG A 255 -15.49 -15.09 5.65
N VAL A 256 -14.33 -14.42 5.74
CA VAL A 256 -13.04 -14.85 5.15
C VAL A 256 -12.14 -15.49 6.20
N LYS A 257 -11.97 -14.81 7.33
CA LYS A 257 -11.11 -15.24 8.43
C LYS A 257 -11.69 -16.40 9.22
N ARG A 258 -13.01 -16.39 9.43
CA ARG A 258 -13.74 -17.30 10.31
C ARG A 258 -15.10 -17.68 9.69
N PRO A 259 -15.12 -18.28 8.48
CA PRO A 259 -16.37 -18.57 7.77
C PRO A 259 -17.35 -19.44 8.56
N TRP A 260 -16.86 -20.24 9.50
CA TRP A 260 -17.67 -21.07 10.39
C TRP A 260 -18.56 -20.30 11.36
N LEU A 261 -18.29 -19.00 11.61
CA LEU A 261 -19.15 -18.16 12.44
C LEU A 261 -20.41 -17.66 11.73
N ASN A 262 -20.46 -17.77 10.40
CA ASN A 262 -21.56 -17.21 9.60
C ASN A 262 -22.72 -18.20 9.37
N ASN A 263 -22.81 -19.27 10.18
CA ASN A 263 -23.92 -20.23 10.18
C ASN A 263 -24.27 -20.83 8.79
N HIS A 264 -23.28 -20.91 7.91
CA HIS A 264 -23.38 -21.48 6.57
C HIS A 264 -22.66 -22.83 6.49
N ALA A 265 -23.00 -23.63 5.48
CA ALA A 265 -22.26 -24.87 5.19
C ALA A 265 -20.80 -24.52 4.88
N VAL A 266 -19.89 -25.01 5.71
CA VAL A 266 -18.45 -24.83 5.56
C VAL A 266 -17.88 -26.03 4.82
N ASP A 267 -17.15 -25.79 3.74
CA ASP A 267 -16.32 -26.81 3.11
C ASP A 267 -14.99 -26.92 3.87
N TRP A 268 -14.88 -27.94 4.72
CA TRP A 268 -13.76 -28.11 5.65
C TRP A 268 -12.53 -28.68 4.94
N THR A 269 -11.61 -27.80 4.58
CA THR A 269 -10.26 -28.20 4.17
C THR A 269 -9.36 -28.43 5.38
N ASP A 270 -8.23 -29.13 5.20
CA ASP A 270 -7.23 -29.33 6.26
C ASP A 270 -6.73 -28.00 6.83
N GLN A 271 -6.47 -27.01 5.96
CA GLN A 271 -6.01 -25.69 6.36
C GLN A 271 -7.08 -24.92 7.14
N LEU A 272 -8.34 -24.99 6.70
CA LEU A 272 -9.45 -24.32 7.38
C LEU A 272 -9.73 -24.95 8.75
N SER A 273 -9.65 -26.28 8.82
CA SER A 273 -9.81 -27.04 10.06
C SER A 273 -8.73 -26.67 11.08
N GLN A 274 -7.46 -26.60 10.65
CA GLN A 274 -6.36 -26.15 11.51
C GLN A 274 -6.56 -24.72 12.02
N ARG A 275 -7.00 -23.80 11.14
CA ARG A 275 -7.32 -22.42 11.54
C ARG A 275 -8.44 -22.36 12.58
N ALA A 276 -9.50 -23.14 12.41
CA ALA A 276 -10.60 -23.20 13.38
C ALA A 276 -10.16 -23.76 14.72
N VAL A 277 -9.31 -24.79 14.74
CA VAL A 277 -8.75 -25.38 15.97
C VAL A 277 -7.88 -24.37 16.72
N LEU A 278 -7.02 -23.62 16.01
CA LEU A 278 -6.17 -22.59 16.62
C LEU A 278 -6.99 -21.42 17.14
N TRP A 279 -8.01 -20.98 16.39
CA TRP A 279 -8.96 -19.99 16.87
C TRP A 279 -9.69 -20.48 18.13
N LEU A 280 -10.11 -21.73 18.17
CA LEU A 280 -10.76 -22.33 19.34
C LEU A 280 -9.82 -22.31 20.56
N CYS A 281 -8.54 -22.64 20.39
CA CYS A 281 -7.54 -22.55 21.47
C CYS A 281 -7.50 -21.17 22.11
N GLU A 282 -7.59 -20.10 21.32
CA GLU A 282 -7.64 -18.71 21.81
C GLU A 282 -8.95 -18.43 22.55
N GLN A 283 -10.10 -18.95 22.06
CA GLN A 283 -11.39 -18.70 22.71
C GLN A 283 -11.54 -19.38 24.07
N VAL A 284 -11.00 -20.59 24.23
CA VAL A 284 -11.13 -21.36 25.48
C VAL A 284 -9.87 -21.36 26.33
N GLU A 285 -8.81 -20.66 25.90
CA GLU A 285 -7.50 -20.58 26.53
C GLU A 285 -6.89 -21.96 26.85
N LYS A 286 -6.95 -22.89 25.89
CA LYS A 286 -6.38 -24.26 26.05
C LYS A 286 -5.39 -24.61 24.94
N PRO A 287 -4.31 -25.33 25.25
CA PRO A 287 -3.44 -25.92 24.24
C PRO A 287 -4.21 -26.90 23.32
N VAL A 288 -3.77 -27.03 22.07
CA VAL A 288 -4.42 -27.88 21.04
C VAL A 288 -4.72 -29.29 21.54
N LEU A 289 -3.76 -29.94 22.21
CA LEU A 289 -3.89 -31.32 22.69
C LEU A 289 -4.83 -31.47 23.91
N HIS A 290 -5.28 -30.37 24.51
CA HIS A 290 -6.20 -30.37 25.67
C HIS A 290 -7.65 -30.06 25.27
N LEU A 291 -7.89 -29.76 23.98
CA LEU A 291 -9.24 -29.50 23.49
C LEU A 291 -10.07 -30.78 23.51
N GLN A 292 -11.29 -30.68 24.03
CA GLN A 292 -12.25 -31.77 24.07
C GLN A 292 -13.45 -31.46 23.17
N ARG A 293 -14.24 -32.48 22.80
CA ARG A 293 -15.42 -32.29 21.94
C ARG A 293 -16.39 -31.21 22.46
N ARG A 294 -16.52 -31.08 23.78
CA ARG A 294 -17.35 -30.03 24.40
C ARG A 294 -16.88 -28.61 24.08
N ASP A 295 -15.57 -28.40 23.88
CA ASP A 295 -15.00 -27.09 23.57
C ASP A 295 -15.37 -26.68 22.14
N TYR A 296 -15.23 -27.60 21.17
CA TYR A 296 -15.67 -27.39 19.79
C TYR A 296 -17.16 -27.06 19.72
N ASN A 297 -17.99 -27.84 20.41
CA ASN A 297 -19.43 -27.64 20.44
C ASN A 297 -19.80 -26.28 21.07
N ALA A 298 -19.14 -25.89 22.17
CA ALA A 298 -19.39 -24.61 22.83
C ALA A 298 -19.10 -23.37 21.96
N CYS A 299 -18.31 -23.53 20.89
CA CYS A 299 -17.95 -22.48 19.94
C CYS A 299 -18.52 -22.73 18.53
N ASP A 300 -19.63 -23.48 18.43
CA ASP A 300 -20.37 -23.73 17.19
C ASP A 300 -19.58 -24.45 16.06
N LEU A 301 -18.55 -25.21 16.42
CA LEU A 301 -17.75 -26.01 15.47
C LEU A 301 -18.30 -27.43 15.26
N TYR A 302 -19.59 -27.66 15.46
CA TYR A 302 -20.22 -28.98 15.28
C TYR A 302 -19.98 -29.54 13.88
N SER A 303 -20.10 -28.70 12.85
CA SER A 303 -19.92 -29.11 11.46
C SER A 303 -18.51 -29.58 11.16
N LEU A 304 -17.49 -29.09 11.87
CA LEU A 304 -16.11 -29.58 11.77
C LEU A 304 -15.95 -30.92 12.48
N VAL A 305 -16.50 -31.05 13.68
CA VAL A 305 -16.39 -32.28 14.46
C VAL A 305 -17.04 -33.45 13.73
N ASP A 306 -18.12 -33.21 12.98
CA ASP A 306 -18.83 -34.23 12.23
C ASP A 306 -18.10 -34.68 10.95
N THR A 307 -17.08 -33.95 10.49
CA THR A 307 -16.24 -34.38 9.34
C THR A 307 -15.10 -35.31 9.74
N VAL A 308 -14.79 -35.43 11.04
CA VAL A 308 -13.64 -36.20 11.53
C VAL A 308 -14.07 -37.39 12.40
N PRO A 309 -13.33 -38.51 12.40
CA PRO A 309 -13.64 -39.66 13.25
C PRO A 309 -13.54 -39.35 14.75
N SER A 310 -12.60 -38.49 15.13
CA SER A 310 -12.40 -38.05 16.52
C SER A 310 -11.75 -36.67 16.58
N VAL A 311 -12.08 -35.89 17.62
CA VAL A 311 -11.42 -34.60 17.88
C VAL A 311 -9.95 -34.77 18.26
N ASP A 312 -9.57 -35.91 18.85
CA ASP A 312 -8.18 -36.21 19.21
C ASP A 312 -7.29 -36.34 17.98
N GLU A 313 -7.81 -36.92 16.90
CA GLU A 313 -7.12 -37.00 15.62
C GLU A 313 -6.91 -35.61 15.00
N LEU A 314 -7.95 -34.78 15.00
CA LEU A 314 -7.90 -33.41 14.52
C LEU A 314 -6.90 -32.55 15.33
N ASN A 315 -6.93 -32.68 16.66
CA ASN A 315 -5.98 -32.02 17.56
C ASN A 315 -4.54 -32.45 17.25
N ARG A 316 -4.29 -33.76 17.12
CA ARG A 316 -2.96 -34.30 16.81
C ARG A 316 -2.46 -33.79 15.46
N LYS A 317 -3.29 -33.85 14.42
CA LYS A 317 -2.96 -33.36 13.08
C LYS A 317 -2.61 -31.87 13.08
N THR A 318 -3.39 -31.06 13.81
CA THR A 318 -3.13 -29.62 13.96
C THR A 318 -1.82 -29.38 14.72
N PHE A 319 -1.59 -30.09 15.82
CA PHE A 319 -0.37 -29.98 16.61
C PHE A 319 0.88 -30.34 15.80
N GLU A 320 0.85 -31.45 15.07
CA GLU A 320 1.95 -31.88 14.19
C GLU A 320 2.22 -30.85 13.09
N ALA A 321 1.18 -30.27 12.50
CA ALA A 321 1.31 -29.22 11.48
C ALA A 321 1.94 -27.93 12.04
N VAL A 322 1.55 -27.48 13.23
CA VAL A 322 2.16 -26.32 13.89
C VAL A 322 3.61 -26.61 14.28
N ARG A 323 3.87 -27.79 14.85
CA ARG A 323 5.23 -28.22 15.23
C ARG A 323 6.16 -28.23 14.01
N ALA A 324 5.71 -28.77 12.88
CA ALA A 324 6.50 -28.82 11.65
C ALA A 324 6.88 -27.43 11.12
N LYS A 325 6.04 -26.40 11.36
CA LYS A 325 6.36 -25.01 10.98
C LYS A 325 7.47 -24.38 11.84
N ILE A 326 7.59 -24.80 13.11
CA ILE A 326 8.57 -24.25 14.06
C ILE A 326 9.94 -24.92 13.86
N TYR A 327 9.98 -26.25 13.79
CA TYR A 327 11.24 -26.98 13.65
C TYR A 327 11.78 -27.00 12.22
N GLY A 328 10.97 -26.56 11.24
CA GLY A 328 11.29 -26.60 9.82
C GLY A 328 11.05 -27.98 9.20
N ARG A 329 11.09 -28.05 7.87
CA ARG A 329 11.19 -29.33 7.16
C ARG A 329 12.65 -29.77 7.21
N GLU A 330 12.90 -31.06 7.49
CA GLU A 330 14.25 -31.64 7.42
C GLU A 330 14.87 -31.48 6.01
N ASP A 331 14.02 -31.35 4.98
CA ASP A 331 14.39 -31.24 3.57
C ASP A 331 14.30 -29.81 3.02
N PHE A 332 14.72 -28.78 3.77
CA PHE A 332 14.83 -27.44 3.20
C PHE A 332 15.97 -27.39 2.17
N PHE A 333 15.79 -26.69 1.05
CA PHE A 333 16.70 -26.70 -0.10
C PHE A 333 18.17 -26.77 0.30
N SER A 334 18.92 -27.69 -0.32
CA SER A 334 20.33 -27.91 0.00
C SER A 334 21.14 -28.00 -1.29
N ASN A 335 22.30 -27.34 -1.33
CA ASN A 335 23.18 -27.29 -2.51
C ASN A 335 22.49 -26.79 -3.80
N LYS A 336 21.54 -25.86 -3.67
CA LYS A 336 20.83 -25.22 -4.78
C LYS A 336 21.40 -23.85 -5.10
N ARG A 337 21.21 -23.39 -6.34
CA ARG A 337 21.39 -21.98 -6.72
C ARG A 337 20.10 -21.22 -6.42
N CYS A 338 20.19 -20.23 -5.54
CA CYS A 338 19.05 -19.46 -5.06
C CYS A 338 19.24 -17.99 -5.38
N ILE A 339 18.17 -17.32 -5.83
CA ILE A 339 18.11 -15.86 -5.89
C ILE A 339 17.03 -15.34 -4.95
N CYS A 340 17.36 -14.32 -4.15
CA CYS A 340 16.40 -13.58 -3.35
C CYS A 340 16.26 -12.17 -3.93
N PHE A 341 15.11 -11.88 -4.54
CA PHE A 341 14.78 -10.53 -4.95
C PHE A 341 14.32 -9.72 -3.74
N SER A 342 15.02 -8.63 -3.47
CA SER A 342 14.78 -7.69 -2.37
C SER A 342 14.30 -6.36 -2.97
N PRO A 343 12.98 -6.10 -3.05
CA PRO A 343 12.44 -4.86 -3.61
C PRO A 343 13.01 -3.62 -2.95
N HIS A 344 12.96 -3.58 -1.62
CA HIS A 344 13.65 -2.60 -0.78
C HIS A 344 14.85 -3.28 -0.10
N PRO A 345 16.00 -2.59 0.07
CA PRO A 345 17.19 -3.19 0.69
C PRO A 345 17.08 -3.70 2.14
N ASP A 346 15.91 -3.60 2.75
CA ASP A 346 15.57 -4.08 4.08
C ASP A 346 14.73 -5.37 4.06
N ASP A 347 14.14 -5.74 2.93
CA ASP A 347 13.28 -6.93 2.81
C ASP A 347 14.07 -8.23 3.04
N ASP A 348 15.28 -8.34 2.50
CA ASP A 348 16.12 -9.52 2.68
C ASP A 348 16.54 -9.71 4.15
N VAL A 349 16.77 -8.62 4.87
CA VAL A 349 17.19 -8.64 6.28
C VAL A 349 16.01 -8.90 7.21
N ILE A 350 14.95 -8.09 7.12
CA ILE A 350 13.82 -8.12 8.05
C ILE A 350 12.97 -9.36 7.82
N SER A 351 12.74 -9.71 6.56
CA SER A 351 11.75 -10.70 6.19
C SER A 351 12.35 -12.05 5.85
N MET A 352 13.50 -12.04 5.17
CA MET A 352 14.17 -13.25 4.71
C MET A 352 15.40 -13.64 5.52
N GLY A 353 15.85 -12.84 6.49
CA GLY A 353 17.14 -13.06 7.16
C GLY A 353 17.28 -14.44 7.81
N GLY A 354 16.24 -14.92 8.51
CA GLY A 354 16.23 -16.27 9.09
C GLY A 354 16.20 -17.38 8.04
N THR A 355 15.50 -17.17 6.93
CA THR A 355 15.45 -18.11 5.80
C THR A 355 16.78 -18.15 5.07
N LEU A 356 17.39 -17.00 4.78
CA LEU A 356 18.69 -16.88 4.13
C LEU A 356 19.80 -17.50 4.99
N TYR A 357 19.74 -17.32 6.31
CA TYR A 357 20.63 -18.00 7.25
C TYR A 357 20.55 -19.52 7.11
N ARG A 358 19.34 -20.09 7.08
CA ARG A 358 19.15 -21.54 6.89
C ARG A 358 19.59 -22.02 5.52
N LEU A 359 19.35 -21.23 4.46
CA LEU A 359 19.83 -21.56 3.12
C LEU A 359 21.36 -21.55 3.06
N SER A 360 22.00 -20.60 3.73
CA SER A 360 23.46 -20.50 3.76
C SER A 360 24.07 -21.69 4.52
N ASP A 361 23.52 -22.01 5.70
CA ASP A 361 23.91 -23.17 6.53
C ASP A 361 23.74 -24.51 5.78
N ALA A 362 22.73 -24.61 4.92
CA ALA A 362 22.49 -25.78 4.06
C ALA A 362 23.38 -25.81 2.78
N GLY A 363 24.35 -24.91 2.65
CA GLY A 363 25.34 -24.89 1.57
C GLY A 363 24.78 -24.45 0.21
N ASN A 364 23.69 -23.66 0.19
CA ASN A 364 23.15 -23.13 -1.06
C ASN A 364 24.01 -21.98 -1.59
N ASP A 365 24.10 -21.86 -2.92
CA ASP A 365 24.71 -20.70 -3.58
C ASP A 365 23.67 -19.59 -3.71
N ILE A 366 23.75 -18.59 -2.82
CA ILE A 366 22.74 -17.54 -2.67
C ILE A 366 23.21 -16.25 -3.35
N THR A 367 22.33 -15.65 -4.13
CA THR A 367 22.48 -14.28 -4.64
C THR A 367 21.32 -13.41 -4.14
N ILE A 368 21.63 -12.23 -3.60
CA ILE A 368 20.61 -11.25 -3.21
C ILE A 368 20.56 -10.15 -4.28
N ALA A 369 19.37 -9.90 -4.83
CA ALA A 369 19.14 -8.94 -5.90
C ALA A 369 18.30 -7.77 -5.38
N TYR A 370 18.96 -6.65 -5.13
CA TYR A 370 18.36 -5.40 -4.69
C TYR A 370 17.79 -4.65 -5.89
N MET A 371 16.46 -4.50 -5.93
CA MET A 371 15.77 -4.02 -7.12
C MET A 371 15.70 -2.49 -7.19
N THR A 372 15.63 -1.82 -6.03
CA THR A 372 15.61 -0.36 -5.91
C THR A 372 16.79 0.17 -5.11
N SER A 373 17.09 1.47 -5.24
CA SER A 373 18.25 2.09 -4.59
C SER A 373 18.06 2.34 -3.09
N GLY A 374 16.82 2.40 -2.61
CA GLY A 374 16.48 2.69 -1.20
C GLY A 374 16.96 4.05 -0.68
N ASN A 375 17.42 4.94 -1.55
CA ASN A 375 18.10 6.18 -1.17
C ASN A 375 17.18 7.18 -0.44
N ILE A 376 15.86 7.10 -0.67
CA ILE A 376 14.87 7.98 -0.03
C ILE A 376 14.79 7.73 1.48
N ALA A 377 15.09 6.52 1.95
CA ALA A 377 15.07 6.17 3.37
C ALA A 377 16.31 6.66 4.15
N VAL A 378 17.33 7.20 3.46
CA VAL A 378 18.56 7.67 4.12
C VAL A 378 18.41 9.15 4.49
N PHE A 379 18.61 9.45 5.77
CA PHE A 379 18.50 10.81 6.28
C PHE A 379 19.67 11.70 5.83
N ASP A 380 19.39 13.00 5.71
CA ASP A 380 20.41 13.99 5.34
C ASP A 380 21.53 14.10 6.39
N GLU A 381 21.25 13.74 7.65
CA GLU A 381 22.24 13.70 8.73
C GLU A 381 23.28 12.59 8.54
N ASP A 382 22.88 11.42 8.02
CA ASP A 382 23.83 10.35 7.67
C ASP A 382 24.75 10.74 6.53
N VAL A 383 24.22 11.47 5.54
CA VAL A 383 25.02 12.06 4.47
C VAL A 383 26.08 12.99 5.06
N LYS A 384 25.69 13.93 5.92
CA LYS A 384 26.61 14.86 6.60
C LYS A 384 27.69 14.13 7.40
N ARG A 385 27.30 13.14 8.19
CA ARG A 385 28.22 12.36 9.02
C ARG A 385 29.26 11.62 8.17
N LEU A 386 28.85 11.02 7.06
CA LEU A 386 29.75 10.21 6.23
C LEU A 386 30.64 11.04 5.32
N ILE A 387 30.17 12.18 4.77
CA ILE A 387 31.07 13.09 4.04
C ILE A 387 32.15 13.68 4.96
N ASP A 388 31.81 13.94 6.22
CA ASP A 388 32.77 14.43 7.22
C ASP A 388 33.80 13.37 7.57
N PHE A 389 33.35 12.13 7.77
CA PHE A 389 34.24 10.98 7.96
C PHE A 389 35.22 10.80 6.79
N ILE A 390 34.72 10.85 5.54
CA ILE A 390 35.56 10.72 4.34
C ILE A 390 36.54 11.89 4.24
N GLY A 391 36.06 13.13 4.47
CA GLY A 391 36.89 14.33 4.42
C GLY A 391 38.02 14.34 5.45
N LEU A 392 37.74 13.93 6.69
CA LEU A 392 38.75 13.76 7.74
C LEU A 392 39.76 12.69 7.34
N THR A 393 39.28 11.53 6.89
CA THR A 393 40.13 10.40 6.48
C THR A 393 41.06 10.77 5.31
N PHE A 394 40.53 11.45 4.28
CA PHE A 394 41.32 11.85 3.11
C PHE A 394 42.41 12.86 3.49
N ARG A 395 42.12 13.76 4.42
CA ARG A 395 43.10 14.71 4.96
C ARG A 395 44.22 13.98 5.70
N ASP A 396 43.88 13.08 6.61
CA ASP A 396 44.85 12.38 7.45
C ASP A 396 45.71 11.37 6.67
N LEU A 397 45.15 10.76 5.62
CA LEU A 397 45.89 9.86 4.71
C LEU A 397 46.67 10.58 3.61
N GLY A 398 46.58 11.91 3.51
CA GLY A 398 47.27 12.70 2.47
C GLY A 398 46.69 12.49 1.06
N CYS A 399 45.42 12.06 0.96
CA CYS A 399 44.70 11.83 -0.29
C CYS A 399 43.67 12.93 -0.60
N ALA A 400 43.78 14.09 0.06
CA ALA A 400 42.88 15.23 -0.17
C ALA A 400 42.88 15.65 -1.65
N HIS A 401 41.68 15.89 -2.19
CA HIS A 401 41.50 16.17 -3.61
C HIS A 401 40.45 17.27 -3.80
N ALA A 402 40.84 18.39 -4.43
CA ALA A 402 40.00 19.59 -4.55
C ALA A 402 38.61 19.32 -5.17
N LYS A 403 38.51 18.37 -6.11
CA LYS A 403 37.23 17.94 -6.68
C LYS A 403 36.27 17.36 -5.62
N PHE A 404 36.77 16.61 -4.65
CA PHE A 404 35.96 16.08 -3.55
C PHE A 404 35.51 17.20 -2.62
N ASP A 405 36.40 18.13 -2.27
CA ASP A 405 36.06 19.29 -1.44
C ASP A 405 34.92 20.12 -2.06
N GLY A 406 34.97 20.36 -3.37
CA GLY A 406 33.88 21.05 -4.08
C GLY A 406 32.55 20.31 -4.08
N ILE A 407 32.56 18.96 -4.10
CA ILE A 407 31.33 18.15 -3.94
C ILE A 407 30.80 18.29 -2.51
N VAL A 408 31.67 18.23 -1.51
CA VAL A 408 31.30 18.37 -0.09
C VAL A 408 30.66 19.73 0.17
N GLU A 409 31.23 20.82 -0.35
CA GLU A 409 30.65 22.16 -0.23
C GLU A 409 29.27 22.26 -0.89
N LYS A 410 29.13 21.71 -2.11
CA LYS A 410 27.85 21.69 -2.83
C LYS A 410 26.78 20.91 -2.06
N VAL A 411 27.12 19.73 -1.53
CA VAL A 411 26.22 18.89 -0.73
C VAL A 411 25.80 19.60 0.55
N ARG A 412 26.74 20.21 1.28
CA ARG A 412 26.45 20.97 2.51
C ARG A 412 25.51 22.14 2.24
N SER A 413 25.85 22.96 1.25
CA SER A 413 25.03 24.13 0.89
C SER A 413 23.61 23.73 0.46
N PHE A 414 23.48 22.64 -0.30
CA PHE A 414 22.16 22.12 -0.65
C PHE A 414 21.38 21.68 0.58
N ILE A 415 21.93 20.81 1.44
CA ILE A 415 21.20 20.32 2.62
C ILE A 415 20.83 21.45 3.60
N GLU A 416 21.66 22.49 3.73
CA GLU A 416 21.35 23.65 4.58
C GLU A 416 20.21 24.53 4.06
N THR A 417 20.02 24.58 2.74
CA THR A 417 19.01 25.42 2.08
C THR A 417 17.81 24.64 1.56
N LYS A 418 17.84 23.31 1.69
CA LYS A 418 16.83 22.38 1.20
C LYS A 418 15.50 22.64 1.90
N GLN A 419 14.45 22.78 1.10
CA GLN A 419 13.09 22.83 1.62
C GLN A 419 12.56 21.41 1.90
N ALA A 420 11.67 21.30 2.87
CA ALA A 420 10.86 20.10 3.08
C ALA A 420 10.21 19.66 1.75
N GLY A 421 10.25 18.37 1.40
CA GLY A 421 9.70 17.94 0.12
C GLY A 421 10.64 18.07 -1.10
N GLN A 422 11.76 18.79 -0.97
CA GLN A 422 12.62 19.07 -2.12
C GLN A 422 13.43 17.85 -2.54
N VAL A 423 13.37 17.52 -3.83
CA VAL A 423 14.15 16.45 -4.46
C VAL A 423 15.66 16.70 -4.28
N ASP A 424 16.37 15.67 -3.82
CA ASP A 424 17.83 15.70 -3.62
C ASP A 424 18.59 15.96 -4.93
N ILE A 425 19.68 16.73 -4.87
CA ILE A 425 20.61 16.88 -6.00
C ILE A 425 21.32 15.54 -6.31
N PRO A 426 21.80 15.34 -7.56
CA PRO A 426 22.42 14.08 -7.96
C PRO A 426 23.55 13.59 -7.02
N GLU A 427 24.37 14.50 -6.50
CA GLU A 427 25.45 14.14 -5.59
C GLU A 427 24.94 13.55 -4.27
N VAL A 428 23.87 14.12 -3.69
CA VAL A 428 23.24 13.61 -2.47
C VAL A 428 22.60 12.25 -2.73
N GLN A 429 21.90 12.10 -3.85
CA GLN A 429 21.27 10.84 -4.25
C GLN A 429 22.29 9.70 -4.37
N VAL A 430 23.46 9.97 -4.99
CA VAL A 430 24.55 9.00 -5.11
C VAL A 430 25.10 8.61 -3.74
N ILE A 431 25.33 9.58 -2.85
CA ILE A 431 25.84 9.29 -1.50
C ILE A 431 24.84 8.42 -0.74
N LYS A 432 23.56 8.82 -0.69
CA LYS A 432 22.50 8.04 -0.02
C LYS A 432 22.36 6.62 -0.57
N THR A 433 22.42 6.47 -1.89
CA THR A 433 22.41 5.15 -2.53
C THR A 433 23.58 4.30 -2.04
N ASN A 434 24.80 4.85 -2.04
CA ASN A 434 25.99 4.11 -1.62
C ASN A 434 25.98 3.75 -0.12
N ILE A 435 25.40 4.59 0.73
CA ILE A 435 25.16 4.27 2.15
C ILE A 435 24.33 3.00 2.24
N ARG A 436 23.17 2.98 1.57
CA ARG A 436 22.27 1.83 1.58
C ARG A 436 22.88 0.56 1.01
N ARG A 437 23.67 0.68 -0.08
CA ARG A 437 24.41 -0.46 -0.64
C ARG A 437 25.44 -1.01 0.34
N SER A 438 26.16 -0.14 1.05
CA SER A 438 27.16 -0.57 2.02
C SER A 438 26.53 -1.33 3.19
N GLU A 439 25.35 -0.90 3.64
CA GLU A 439 24.55 -1.60 4.66
C GLU A 439 24.11 -2.98 4.18
N ALA A 440 23.55 -3.06 2.97
CA ALA A 440 23.15 -4.30 2.31
C ALA A 440 24.30 -5.31 2.18
N ILE A 441 25.48 -4.86 1.73
CA ILE A 441 26.69 -5.70 1.65
C ILE A 441 27.12 -6.20 3.04
N ALA A 442 27.10 -5.32 4.03
CA ALA A 442 27.48 -5.67 5.39
C ALA A 442 26.50 -6.71 5.98
N ALA A 443 25.20 -6.56 5.73
CA ALA A 443 24.17 -7.49 6.18
C ALA A 443 24.35 -8.87 5.53
N ALA A 444 24.51 -8.93 4.21
CA ALA A 444 24.77 -10.17 3.47
C ALA A 444 26.04 -10.90 3.97
N SER A 445 27.09 -10.14 4.29
CA SER A 445 28.35 -10.70 4.82
C SER A 445 28.16 -11.44 6.16
N THR A 446 27.14 -11.11 6.96
CA THR A 446 26.85 -11.85 8.21
C THR A 446 26.32 -13.26 7.98
N LEU A 447 25.91 -13.56 6.74
CA LEU A 447 25.37 -14.84 6.29
C LEU A 447 26.35 -15.60 5.39
N ASP A 448 27.63 -15.23 5.40
CA ASP A 448 28.68 -15.76 4.53
C ASP A 448 28.39 -15.57 3.01
N ILE A 449 27.52 -14.61 2.67
CA ILE A 449 27.25 -14.24 1.28
C ILE A 449 28.25 -13.15 0.88
N PRO A 450 29.12 -13.39 -0.11
CA PRO A 450 30.19 -12.47 -0.43
C PRO A 450 29.65 -11.25 -1.24
N PRO A 451 30.32 -10.09 -1.22
CA PRO A 451 29.82 -8.87 -1.85
C PRO A 451 29.48 -9.01 -3.34
N GLU A 452 30.16 -9.87 -4.08
CA GLU A 452 29.93 -10.10 -5.51
C GLU A 452 28.59 -10.79 -5.80
N LYS A 453 28.02 -11.44 -4.78
CA LYS A 453 26.68 -12.06 -4.77
C LYS A 453 25.59 -11.11 -4.25
N THR A 454 25.94 -9.85 -4.00
CA THR A 454 24.97 -8.76 -3.82
C THR A 454 24.85 -7.98 -5.13
N ARG A 455 23.68 -8.03 -5.76
CA ARG A 455 23.43 -7.45 -7.08
C ARG A 455 22.49 -6.27 -6.93
N PHE A 456 22.93 -5.08 -7.35
CA PHE A 456 22.12 -3.86 -7.31
C PHE A 456 21.63 -3.56 -8.73
N LEU A 457 20.32 -3.67 -8.94
CA LEU A 457 19.72 -3.60 -10.28
C LEU A 457 19.35 -2.19 -10.71
N ASP A 458 19.08 -1.29 -9.76
CA ASP A 458 18.64 0.08 -10.01
C ASP A 458 17.56 0.17 -11.09
N LEU A 459 16.46 -0.59 -10.91
CA LEU A 459 15.47 -0.73 -11.97
C LEU A 459 14.95 0.64 -12.46
N PRO A 460 14.97 0.90 -13.79
CA PRO A 460 14.60 2.18 -14.39
C PRO A 460 13.25 2.75 -13.96
N PHE A 461 12.26 1.91 -13.67
CA PHE A 461 10.94 2.37 -13.18
C PHE A 461 11.07 3.16 -11.87
N TYR A 462 12.07 2.83 -11.05
CA TYR A 462 12.38 3.46 -9.78
C TYR A 462 13.42 4.57 -9.98
N LYS A 463 12.97 5.75 -10.41
CA LYS A 463 13.87 6.89 -10.61
C LYS A 463 14.31 7.48 -9.27
N THR A 464 15.54 7.19 -8.87
CA THR A 464 16.22 7.69 -7.66
C THR A 464 15.92 9.18 -7.39
N GLY A 465 15.31 9.46 -6.24
CA GLY A 465 15.01 10.81 -5.75
C GLY A 465 13.71 11.45 -6.26
N GLN A 466 12.94 10.83 -7.15
CA GLN A 466 11.58 11.26 -7.47
C GLN A 466 10.56 10.46 -6.64
N VAL A 467 9.50 11.12 -6.16
CA VAL A 467 8.38 10.44 -5.49
C VAL A 467 7.60 9.57 -6.48
N LYS A 468 7.61 9.94 -7.78
CA LYS A 468 6.91 9.23 -8.85
C LYS A 468 7.75 8.11 -9.46
N LYS A 469 7.16 6.91 -9.52
CA LYS A 469 7.67 5.78 -10.29
C LYS A 469 7.18 5.85 -11.74
N LEU A 470 8.04 5.51 -12.69
CA LEU A 470 7.64 5.39 -14.09
C LEU A 470 6.89 4.06 -14.30
N PRO A 471 6.04 3.93 -15.33
CA PRO A 471 5.51 2.63 -15.73
C PRO A 471 6.66 1.64 -16.00
N ILE A 472 6.43 0.36 -15.71
CA ILE A 472 7.38 -0.71 -16.02
C ILE A 472 7.64 -0.74 -17.54
N GLY A 473 8.91 -0.69 -17.93
CA GLY A 473 9.36 -0.77 -19.30
C GLY A 473 10.03 -2.11 -19.63
N GLU A 474 10.32 -2.32 -20.92
CA GLU A 474 11.05 -3.50 -21.39
C GLU A 474 12.47 -3.59 -20.81
N GLU A 475 13.08 -2.43 -20.49
CA GLU A 475 14.41 -2.36 -19.88
C GLU A 475 14.42 -2.97 -18.48
N ASP A 476 13.38 -2.73 -17.65
CA ASP A 476 13.26 -3.30 -16.32
C ASP A 476 13.22 -4.84 -16.39
N VAL A 477 12.43 -5.38 -17.32
CA VAL A 477 12.29 -6.82 -17.55
C VAL A 477 13.60 -7.40 -18.08
N GLY A 478 14.28 -6.70 -18.99
CA GLY A 478 15.57 -7.11 -19.53
C GLY A 478 16.65 -7.26 -18.46
N ILE A 479 16.76 -6.32 -17.53
CA ILE A 479 17.72 -6.37 -16.41
C ILE A 479 17.50 -7.61 -15.54
N VAL A 480 16.24 -7.91 -15.18
CA VAL A 480 15.92 -9.09 -14.37
C VAL A 480 16.17 -10.38 -15.15
N LEU A 481 15.81 -10.42 -16.44
CA LEU A 481 16.04 -11.56 -17.32
C LEU A 481 17.53 -11.88 -17.48
N ASP A 482 18.37 -10.85 -17.66
CA ASP A 482 19.82 -11.00 -17.76
C ASP A 482 20.41 -11.59 -16.47
N LEU A 483 19.92 -11.14 -15.31
CA LEU A 483 20.33 -11.70 -14.02
C LEU A 483 19.93 -13.17 -13.86
N LEU A 484 18.71 -13.54 -14.25
CA LEU A 484 18.24 -14.93 -14.24
C LEU A 484 19.08 -15.82 -15.18
N ASN A 485 19.50 -15.29 -16.33
CA ASN A 485 20.35 -15.99 -17.29
C ASN A 485 21.80 -16.19 -16.80
N ASP A 486 22.34 -15.22 -16.05
CA ASP A 486 23.66 -15.29 -15.39
C ASP A 486 23.66 -16.37 -14.30
N ILE A 487 22.71 -16.28 -13.36
CA ILE A 487 22.69 -17.12 -12.15
C ILE A 487 22.16 -18.53 -12.43
N ARG A 488 21.18 -18.66 -13.31
CA ARG A 488 20.43 -19.91 -13.53
C ARG A 488 19.91 -20.53 -12.24
N PRO A 489 19.07 -19.78 -11.49
CA PRO A 489 18.59 -20.22 -10.19
C PRO A 489 17.69 -21.46 -10.33
N GLU A 490 17.75 -22.33 -9.34
CA GLU A 490 16.80 -23.42 -9.15
C GLU A 490 15.65 -23.00 -8.23
N VAL A 491 15.88 -21.99 -7.37
CA VAL A 491 14.90 -21.42 -6.45
C VAL A 491 14.92 -19.90 -6.54
N VAL A 492 13.74 -19.29 -6.65
CA VAL A 492 13.56 -17.84 -6.74
C VAL A 492 12.67 -17.38 -5.59
N PHE A 493 13.16 -16.47 -4.75
CA PHE A 493 12.37 -15.85 -3.68
C PHE A 493 11.91 -14.46 -4.10
N VAL A 494 10.60 -14.19 -3.94
CA VAL A 494 9.95 -12.95 -4.34
C VAL A 494 9.07 -12.41 -3.21
N ALA A 495 9.09 -11.11 -2.97
CA ALA A 495 8.14 -10.47 -2.06
C ALA A 495 6.70 -10.60 -2.61
N GLY A 496 5.85 -11.31 -1.88
CA GLY A 496 4.47 -11.63 -2.30
C GLY A 496 3.40 -10.73 -1.68
N ASP A 497 3.77 -9.89 -0.73
CA ASP A 497 2.94 -8.86 -0.11
C ASP A 497 2.82 -7.64 -1.04
N LEU A 498 1.78 -7.63 -1.87
CA LEU A 498 1.52 -6.56 -2.85
C LEU A 498 0.91 -5.28 -2.24
N SER A 499 1.05 -5.14 -0.93
CA SER A 499 0.37 -4.17 -0.08
C SER A 499 1.30 -3.10 0.45
N ASP A 500 2.54 -3.04 -0.05
CA ASP A 500 3.52 -2.06 0.41
C ASP A 500 3.00 -0.63 0.14
N PRO A 501 3.22 0.34 1.06
CA PRO A 501 2.63 1.67 0.98
C PRO A 501 2.89 2.40 -0.35
N HIS A 502 4.02 2.09 -0.98
CA HIS A 502 4.50 2.74 -2.18
C HIS A 502 4.22 1.94 -3.47
N GLY A 503 3.73 0.69 -3.38
CA GLY A 503 3.52 -0.20 -4.52
C GLY A 503 4.81 -0.75 -5.17
N THR A 504 5.98 -0.59 -4.54
CA THR A 504 7.27 -1.13 -5.01
C THR A 504 7.24 -2.65 -5.12
N HIS A 505 6.71 -3.37 -4.13
CA HIS A 505 6.70 -4.84 -4.13
C HIS A 505 5.87 -5.35 -5.31
N ARG A 506 4.73 -4.70 -5.56
CA ARG A 506 3.87 -5.00 -6.71
C ARG A 506 4.61 -4.81 -8.03
N MET A 507 5.26 -3.66 -8.23
CA MET A 507 5.97 -3.38 -9.48
C MET A 507 7.15 -4.32 -9.68
N CYS A 508 7.95 -4.54 -8.63
CA CYS A 508 9.05 -5.51 -8.65
C CYS A 508 8.58 -6.92 -9.00
N LYS A 509 7.49 -7.40 -8.37
CA LYS A 509 6.91 -8.70 -8.68
C LYS A 509 6.43 -8.77 -10.12
N GLU A 510 5.77 -7.72 -10.63
CA GLU A 510 5.31 -7.67 -12.02
C GLU A 510 6.49 -7.75 -13.01
N VAL A 511 7.61 -7.08 -12.73
CA VAL A 511 8.86 -7.22 -13.51
C VAL A 511 9.39 -8.66 -13.46
N ILE A 512 9.44 -9.28 -12.28
CA ILE A 512 9.93 -10.66 -12.10
C ILE A 512 9.02 -11.65 -12.84
N ASP A 513 7.71 -11.53 -12.70
CA ASP A 513 6.73 -12.41 -13.37
C ASP A 513 6.87 -12.30 -14.90
N GLN A 514 7.04 -11.09 -15.44
CA GLN A 514 7.27 -10.88 -16.88
C GLN A 514 8.59 -11.48 -17.35
N ALA A 515 9.66 -11.35 -16.55
CA ALA A 515 10.96 -11.93 -16.88
C ALA A 515 10.92 -13.47 -16.82
N LEU A 516 10.27 -14.06 -15.82
CA LEU A 516 10.09 -15.51 -15.69
C LEU A 516 9.24 -16.08 -16.82
N ALA A 517 8.22 -15.36 -17.30
CA ALA A 517 7.37 -15.79 -18.41
C ALA A 517 8.14 -15.99 -19.73
N VAL A 518 9.27 -15.30 -19.91
CA VAL A 518 10.14 -15.42 -21.09
C VAL A 518 11.45 -16.17 -20.79
N TYR A 519 11.61 -16.68 -19.56
CA TYR A 519 12.81 -17.39 -19.13
C TYR A 519 12.83 -18.84 -19.64
N ASP A 520 13.64 -19.11 -20.66
CA ASP A 520 13.64 -20.37 -21.43
C ASP A 520 14.47 -21.51 -20.79
N ARG A 521 14.97 -21.34 -19.55
CA ARG A 521 16.02 -22.22 -18.99
C ARG A 521 15.61 -22.77 -17.62
N THR A 522 14.85 -23.87 -17.63
CA THR A 522 14.26 -24.56 -16.46
C THR A 522 13.31 -23.69 -15.62
N ASP A 523 12.14 -24.22 -15.28
CA ASP A 523 11.16 -23.54 -14.43
C ASP A 523 11.65 -23.59 -12.98
N PRO A 524 12.14 -22.47 -12.40
CA PRO A 524 12.64 -22.47 -11.03
C PRO A 524 11.48 -22.57 -10.04
N ASP A 525 11.74 -23.14 -8.86
CA ASP A 525 10.77 -23.11 -7.77
C ASP A 525 10.61 -21.66 -7.26
N VAL A 526 9.47 -21.02 -7.55
CA VAL A 526 9.18 -19.67 -7.08
C VAL A 526 8.51 -19.71 -5.71
N TRP A 527 9.16 -19.11 -4.72
CA TRP A 527 8.70 -19.00 -3.34
C TRP A 527 8.38 -17.55 -3.00
N LEU A 528 7.20 -17.33 -2.45
CA LEU A 528 6.79 -16.02 -1.98
C LEU A 528 7.15 -15.85 -0.51
N TYR A 529 7.68 -14.69 -0.15
CA TYR A 529 7.86 -14.27 1.24
C TYR A 529 7.07 -13.00 1.52
N ARG A 530 6.79 -12.71 2.79
CA ARG A 530 6.16 -11.47 3.22
C ARG A 530 7.25 -10.43 3.40
N GLY A 531 7.26 -9.36 2.62
CA GLY A 531 8.16 -8.22 2.74
C GLY A 531 7.97 -7.42 4.04
N ALA A 532 8.81 -6.40 4.21
CA ALA A 532 8.94 -5.67 5.47
C ALA A 532 7.80 -4.66 5.74
N TRP A 533 6.89 -4.45 4.77
CA TRP A 533 5.99 -3.29 4.70
C TRP A 533 4.50 -3.61 4.80
#